data_AF-A0A946ES70-F1
#
_entry.id   AF-A0A946ES70-F1
#
_cell.length_a   1.000
_cell.length_b   1.000
_cell.length_c   1.000
_cell.angle_alpha   90.00
_cell.angle_beta   90.00
_cell.angle_gamma   90.00
#
_symmetry.space_group_name_H-M   'P 1'
#
loop_
_entity.id
_entity.type
_entity.pdbx_description
1 polymer ?
#
loop_
_entity_poly.entity_id
_entity_poly.type
_entity_poly.pdbx_seq_one_letter_code
_entity_poly.pdbx_strand_id
1 'polypeptide(L)' 'MPLRSAPLPRMAGHLSFMRAKSKTICDVRSGDLAVLGLPFEDTSAPYAGQSLAPRALRETSVYFGWHSNP' A
#
# COMPACT_ATOMS: atom_id res chain seq x y z
N MET A 1 23.28 23.87 -2.52
CA MET A 1 22.87 22.52 -2.08
C MET A 1 21.56 22.20 -2.78
N PRO A 2 21.42 21.11 -3.55
CA PRO A 2 20.10 20.73 -4.02
C PRO A 2 19.25 20.44 -2.78
N LEU A 3 18.06 21.02 -2.69
CA LEU A 3 17.09 20.65 -1.65
C LEU A 3 16.88 19.14 -1.80
N ARG A 4 17.39 18.35 -0.84
CA ARG A 4 17.07 16.93 -0.79
C ARG A 4 15.55 16.85 -0.69
N SER A 5 14.90 16.24 -1.68
CA SER A 5 13.53 15.76 -1.54
C SER A 5 13.57 14.58 -0.56
N ALA A 6 13.80 14.90 0.72
CA ALA A 6 13.64 14.00 1.85
C ALA A 6 12.21 13.40 1.81
N PRO A 7 11.88 12.36 2.59
CA PRO A 7 10.73 11.51 2.30
C PRO A 7 9.48 12.37 2.17
N LEU A 8 8.65 12.08 1.17
CA LEU A 8 7.34 12.70 1.07
C LEU A 8 6.64 12.58 2.44
N PRO A 9 6.04 13.68 2.96
CA PRO A 9 5.28 13.62 4.20
C PRO A 9 4.27 12.47 4.13
N ARG A 10 4.05 11.79 5.25
CA ARG A 10 3.17 10.60 5.31
C ARG A 10 1.76 10.87 4.79
N MET A 11 1.29 12.12 4.89
CA MET A 11 -0.02 12.57 4.44
C MET A 11 -0.10 12.86 2.92
N ALA A 12 1.00 12.76 2.17
CA ALA A 12 1.09 13.14 0.75
C ALA A 12 1.52 11.97 -0.14
N GLY A 13 1.30 12.07 -1.45
CA GLY A 13 1.71 11.06 -2.44
C GLY A 13 0.76 9.87 -2.58
N HIS A 14 0.99 9.02 -3.58
CA HIS A 14 0.11 7.88 -3.88
C HIS A 14 0.14 6.78 -2.81
N LEU A 15 -1.03 6.28 -2.41
CA LEU A 15 -1.21 5.34 -1.31
C LEU A 15 -1.22 3.88 -1.80
N SER A 16 -0.05 3.41 -2.23
CA SER A 16 0.22 1.97 -2.34
C SER A 16 0.61 1.39 -0.97
N PHE A 17 0.51 0.06 -0.83
CA PHE A 17 0.87 -0.62 0.42
C PHE A 17 2.34 -0.35 0.76
N MET A 18 2.59 0.24 1.93
CA MET A 18 3.91 0.68 2.42
C MET A 18 4.70 1.56 1.44
N ARG A 19 4.01 2.32 0.56
CA ARG A 19 4.64 3.11 -0.53
C ARG A 19 5.42 2.27 -1.55
N ALA A 20 5.14 0.97 -1.65
CA ALA A 20 5.77 0.10 -2.64
C ALA A 20 5.41 0.52 -4.08
N LYS A 21 6.26 0.15 -5.05
CA LYS A 21 5.97 0.38 -6.47
C LYS A 21 4.79 -0.49 -6.91
N SER A 22 3.83 0.11 -7.60
CA SER A 22 2.74 -0.62 -8.27
C SER A 22 3.24 -1.20 -9.59
N LYS A 23 2.83 -2.44 -9.90
CA LYS A 23 3.07 -3.14 -11.17
C LYS A 23 1.79 -3.82 -11.61
N THR A 24 1.67 -4.13 -12.90
CA THR A 24 0.62 -5.04 -13.35
C THR A 24 0.97 -6.48 -12.95
N ILE A 25 -0.03 -7.35 -12.80
CA ILE A 25 0.21 -8.73 -12.38
C ILE A 25 1.07 -9.51 -13.38
N CYS A 26 0.98 -9.18 -14.66
CA CYS A 26 1.78 -9.77 -15.73
C CYS A 26 3.27 -9.42 -15.63
N ASP A 27 3.62 -8.36 -14.90
CA ASP A 27 5.00 -7.91 -14.72
C ASP A 27 5.69 -8.51 -13.47
N VAL A 28 4.97 -9.32 -12.68
CA VAL A 28 5.52 -10.00 -11.50
C VAL A 28 6.43 -11.14 -11.95
N ARG A 29 7.68 -11.13 -11.47
CA ARG A 29 8.69 -12.14 -11.83
C ARG A 29 9.03 -13.04 -10.65
N SER A 30 9.66 -14.17 -10.94
CA SER A 30 10.27 -14.99 -9.89
C SER A 30 11.26 -14.16 -9.08
N GLY A 31 11.14 -14.23 -7.74
CA GLY A 31 11.94 -13.42 -6.81
C GLY A 31 11.29 -12.09 -6.38
N ASP A 32 10.23 -11.62 -7.03
CA ASP A 32 9.47 -10.47 -6.56
C ASP A 32 8.59 -10.85 -5.35
N LEU A 33 8.49 -9.96 -4.37
CA LEU A 33 7.44 -10.00 -3.34
C LEU A 33 6.34 -9.01 -3.71
N ALA A 34 5.14 -9.53 -3.99
CA ALA A 34 3.98 -8.72 -4.35
C ALA A 34 2.92 -8.77 -3.24
N VAL A 35 2.26 -7.63 -3.01
CA VAL A 35 1.11 -7.53 -2.10
C VAL A 35 -0.14 -7.24 -2.93
N LEU A 36 -1.11 -8.15 -2.89
CA LEU A 36 -2.39 -8.02 -3.57
C LEU A 36 -3.51 -7.84 -2.54
N GLY A 37 -4.32 -6.80 -2.73
CA GLY A 37 -5.53 -6.58 -1.94
C GLY A 37 -6.74 -7.11 -2.69
N LEU A 38 -7.51 -8.00 -2.06
CA LEU A 38 -8.76 -8.53 -2.62
C LEU A 38 -9.94 -7.82 -1.94
N PRO A 39 -10.63 -6.88 -2.62
CA PRO A 39 -11.81 -6.22 -2.08
C PRO A 39 -13.00 -7.18 -2.18
N PHE A 40 -13.05 -8.13 -1.26
CA PHE A 40 -14.12 -9.12 -1.16
C PHE A 40 -15.03 -8.80 0.02
N GLU A 41 -16.32 -9.07 -0.16
CA GLU A 41 -17.34 -8.91 0.87
C GLU A 41 -18.02 -10.26 1.07
N ASP A 42 -17.96 -10.79 2.30
CA ASP A 42 -18.77 -11.94 2.66
C ASP A 42 -20.20 -11.48 2.98
N THR A 43 -21.15 -11.86 2.12
CA THR A 43 -22.55 -11.48 2.25
C THR A 43 -23.26 -12.15 3.43
N SER A 44 -22.65 -13.16 4.04
CA SER A 44 -23.15 -13.84 5.24
C SER A 44 -22.62 -13.24 6.54
N ALA A 45 -21.66 -12.31 6.46
CA ALA A 45 -21.03 -11.73 7.64
C ALA A 45 -22.00 -10.84 8.44
N PRO A 46 -21.87 -10.78 9.78
CA PRO A 46 -22.75 -9.98 10.63
C PRO A 46 -22.58 -8.46 10.42
N TYR A 47 -21.47 -8.02 9.82
CA TYR A 47 -21.17 -6.62 9.54
C TYR A 47 -20.55 -6.46 8.15
N ALA A 48 -20.97 -5.40 7.45
CA ALA A 48 -20.47 -5.03 6.13
C ALA A 48 -19.21 -4.13 6.20
N GLY A 49 -18.51 -4.01 5.07
CA GLY A 49 -17.36 -3.11 4.87
C GLY A 49 -16.02 -3.82 4.71
N GLN A 50 -15.99 -5.16 4.68
CA GLN A 50 -14.75 -5.93 4.55
C GLN A 50 -14.03 -5.65 3.23
N SER A 51 -14.80 -5.40 2.16
CA SER A 51 -14.28 -5.03 0.84
C SER A 51 -13.48 -3.72 0.85
N LEU A 52 -13.67 -2.86 1.85
CA LEU A 52 -12.91 -1.62 2.04
C LEU A 52 -11.59 -1.84 2.78
N ALA A 53 -11.40 -2.99 3.44
CA ALA A 53 -10.22 -3.28 4.24
C ALA A 53 -8.90 -3.13 3.46
N PRO A 54 -8.76 -3.61 2.20
CA PRO A 54 -7.52 -3.41 1.44
C PRO A 54 -7.15 -1.94 1.23
N ARG A 55 -8.14 -1.03 1.13
CA ARG A 55 -7.90 0.41 1.03
C ARG A 55 -7.43 0.97 2.37
N ALA A 56 -8.15 0.67 3.45
CA ALA A 56 -7.79 1.13 4.80
C ALA A 56 -6.40 0.63 5.24
N LEU A 57 -6.03 -0.61 4.88
CA LEU A 57 -4.71 -1.16 5.14
C LEU A 57 -3.61 -0.43 4.37
N ARG A 58 -3.85 -0.01 3.12
CA ARG A 58 -2.89 0.83 2.38
C ARG A 58 -2.70 2.19 3.03
N GLU A 59 -3.78 2.85 3.44
CA GLU A 59 -3.75 4.16 4.12
C GLU A 59 -2.94 4.12 5.42
N THR A 60 -3.15 3.09 6.24
CA THR A 60 -2.46 2.91 7.53
C THR A 60 -1.03 2.40 7.37
N SER A 61 -0.72 1.68 6.28
CA SER A 61 0.60 1.10 6.05
C SER A 61 1.74 2.11 5.90
N VAL A 62 1.44 3.39 5.73
CA VAL A 62 2.43 4.48 5.66
C VAL A 62 3.25 4.60 6.94
N TYR A 63 2.74 4.12 8.08
CA TYR A 63 3.50 4.08 9.35
C TYR A 63 4.50 2.92 9.43
N PHE A 64 4.32 1.87 8.63
CA PHE A 64 5.19 0.69 8.63
C PHE A 64 6.28 0.74 7.55
N GLY A 65 6.16 1.67 6.58
CA GLY A 65 7.18 1.90 5.56
C GLY A 65 8.54 2.24 6.16
N TRP A 66 9.59 1.64 5.60
CA TRP A 66 10.97 1.63 6.10
C TRP A 66 11.48 3.03 6.53
N HIS A 67 12.16 3.08 7.68
CA HIS A 67 12.88 4.23 8.25
C HIS A 67 14.11 4.68 7.42
N SER A 68 14.20 4.32 6.15
CA SER A 68 15.35 4.59 5.27
C SER A 68 14.91 5.50 4.15
N ASN A 69 14.35 6.63 4.56
CA ASN A 69 14.58 7.79 3.75
C ASN A 69 15.87 8.45 4.25
N PRO A 70 16.92 8.57 3.44
CA PRO A 70 18.02 9.48 3.74
C PRO A 70 17.56 10.95 3.76
#